data_AF-A0A3M0JWC9-F1
#
_entry.id   AF-A0A3M0JWC9-F1
#
_cell.length_a   1.000
_cell.length_b   1.000
_cell.length_c   1.000
_cell.angle_alpha   90.00
_cell.angle_beta   90.00
_cell.angle_gamma   90.00
#
_symmetry.space_group_name_H-M   'P 1'
#
loop_
_entity.id
_entity.type
_entity.pdbx_description
1 polymer ?
#
loop_
_entity_poly.entity_id
_entity_poly.type
_entity_poly.pdbx_seq_one_letter_code
_entity_poly.pdbx_strand_id
1 'polypeptide(L)'
;MEFDLCAGNGCLARNKLLDNPAIVVYATIGNDVCNGERDTLAHMTTPKEMLSNVVQALRYLDSHLPNGSHVILTGLVDGRFLWDNLHDRYHPLGQLNKDVTYSQLYSFLDCLQVSPCSGWLTPNETLRNLTSERALQLSNVLKEIARSEKFASFDVFYMDFPLRQTAEEWRKMGGEPWQLIEPVDGFHPSQIAAALGTGITWQKALREWPQVLGKENPFNDQIEAIFKDQGGH
;
A
#
# COMPACT_ATOMS: atom_id res chain seq x y z
N MET A 1 3.07 -4.86 -7.79
CA MET A 1 4.35 -5.17 -7.12
C MET A 1 4.04 -5.32 -5.64
N GLU A 2 3.78 -6.55 -5.22
CA GLU A 2 3.50 -6.88 -3.83
C GLU A 2 4.84 -6.92 -3.09
N PHE A 3 5.00 -6.12 -2.04
CA PHE A 3 5.96 -6.44 -0.99
C PHE A 3 5.39 -7.61 -0.20
N ASP A 4 5.38 -8.78 -0.84
CA ASP A 4 5.47 -10.02 -0.10
C ASP A 4 6.78 -9.85 0.67
N LEU A 5 6.72 -9.73 1.99
CA LEU A 5 7.89 -9.69 2.86
C LEU A 5 8.59 -11.05 2.74
N CYS A 6 9.25 -11.27 1.60
CA CYS A 6 10.02 -12.42 1.20
C CYS A 6 9.53 -13.76 1.74
N ALA A 7 8.27 -14.16 1.51
CA ALA A 7 7.76 -15.53 1.75
C ALA A 7 8.22 -16.24 3.06
N GLY A 8 8.63 -15.50 4.10
CA GLY A 8 9.42 -16.01 5.21
C GLY A 8 10.59 -15.10 5.61
N ASN A 9 10.35 -14.10 6.45
CA ASN A 9 11.21 -13.65 7.55
C ASN A 9 12.76 -13.71 7.37
N GLY A 10 13.30 -13.46 6.17
CA GLY A 10 14.72 -13.74 5.88
C GLY A 10 15.41 -12.79 4.92
N CYS A 11 14.68 -11.98 4.14
CA CYS A 11 15.30 -10.95 3.30
C CYS A 11 15.50 -9.61 4.00
N LEU A 12 14.82 -9.37 5.13
CA LEU A 12 15.02 -8.13 5.87
C LEU A 12 16.44 -8.13 6.45
N ALA A 13 17.31 -7.33 5.84
CA ALA A 13 18.68 -7.17 6.28
C ALA A 13 18.77 -6.03 7.32
N ARG A 14 18.56 -6.39 8.59
CA ARG A 14 18.85 -5.49 9.71
C ARG A 14 19.38 -6.26 10.91
N ASN A 15 20.56 -5.90 11.36
CA ASN A 15 21.16 -6.42 12.57
C ASN A 15 20.82 -5.52 13.76
N LYS A 16 20.14 -6.08 14.76
CA LYS A 16 19.66 -5.36 15.95
C LYS A 16 20.75 -4.60 16.73
N LEU A 17 21.99 -5.07 16.70
CA LEU A 17 23.10 -4.52 17.50
C LEU A 17 24.09 -3.68 16.68
N LEU A 18 24.13 -3.89 15.36
CA LEU A 18 25.19 -3.31 14.51
C LEU A 18 24.68 -2.22 13.57
N ASP A 19 23.39 -2.24 13.22
CA ASP A 19 22.83 -1.29 12.27
C ASP A 19 22.11 -0.13 12.96
N ASN A 20 21.94 0.97 12.24
CA ASN A 20 21.10 2.08 12.68
C ASN A 20 19.62 1.66 12.77
N PRO A 21 18.80 2.35 13.59
CA PRO A 21 17.35 2.20 13.55
C PRO A 21 16.77 2.41 12.15
N ALA A 22 15.58 1.89 11.91
CA ALA A 22 14.90 1.99 10.62
C ALA A 22 13.45 2.43 10.76
N ILE A 23 12.95 3.10 9.72
CA ILE A 23 11.51 3.30 9.51
C ILE A 23 11.03 2.15 8.62
N VAL A 24 10.09 1.37 9.09
CA VAL A 24 9.48 0.26 8.34
C VAL A 24 8.04 0.61 8.02
N VAL A 25 7.69 0.61 6.75
CA VAL A 25 6.30 0.80 6.30
C VAL A 25 5.71 -0.56 5.96
N TYR A 26 4.71 -0.99 6.73
CA TYR A 26 3.94 -2.20 6.48
C TYR A 26 2.73 -1.83 5.63
N ALA A 27 2.74 -2.23 4.36
CA ALA A 27 1.76 -1.80 3.35
C ALA A 27 1.20 -2.98 2.53
N THR A 28 0.60 -3.97 3.21
CA THR A 28 -0.22 -5.02 2.57
C THR A 28 -1.61 -4.48 2.23
N ILE A 29 -1.65 -3.61 1.21
CA ILE A 29 -2.81 -2.72 0.97
C ILE A 29 -4.00 -3.37 0.23
N GLY A 30 -3.90 -4.64 -0.19
CA GLY A 30 -4.90 -5.24 -1.08
C GLY A 30 -5.06 -6.76 -0.99
N ASN A 31 -3.99 -7.56 -0.96
CA ASN A 31 -4.09 -9.01 -1.17
C ASN A 31 -4.81 -9.79 -0.07
N ASP A 32 -4.93 -9.21 1.13
CA ASP A 32 -5.83 -9.75 2.17
C ASP A 32 -7.32 -9.74 1.76
N VAL A 33 -7.70 -8.95 0.75
CA VAL A 33 -9.06 -8.95 0.16
C VAL A 33 -9.08 -9.23 -1.35
N CYS A 34 -7.92 -9.31 -1.99
CA CYS A 34 -7.80 -9.51 -3.44
C CYS A 34 -7.30 -10.92 -3.77
N ASN A 35 -8.06 -11.64 -4.59
CA ASN A 35 -7.74 -12.97 -5.07
C ASN A 35 -8.48 -13.27 -6.40
N GLY A 36 -8.08 -14.34 -7.08
CA GLY A 36 -8.68 -14.84 -8.33
C GLY A 36 -9.75 -15.92 -8.16
N GLU A 37 -10.16 -16.20 -6.91
CA GLU A 37 -11.05 -17.32 -6.59
C GLU A 37 -12.51 -17.03 -6.96
N ARG A 38 -13.24 -18.07 -7.38
CA ARG A 38 -14.66 -17.92 -7.75
C ARG A 38 -15.53 -17.42 -6.60
N ASP A 39 -15.29 -17.95 -5.40
CA ASP A 39 -15.88 -17.43 -4.17
C ASP A 39 -14.86 -16.55 -3.46
N THR A 40 -14.64 -15.36 -4.05
CA THR A 40 -13.58 -14.44 -3.60
C THR A 40 -13.74 -14.03 -2.13
N LEU A 41 -14.98 -13.90 -1.63
CA LEU A 41 -15.28 -13.47 -0.26
C LEU A 41 -14.85 -14.51 0.79
N ALA A 42 -15.01 -15.80 0.48
CA ALA A 42 -14.61 -16.89 1.36
C ALA A 42 -13.08 -16.98 1.54
N HIS A 43 -12.31 -16.42 0.60
CA HIS A 43 -10.85 -16.47 0.57
C HIS A 43 -10.18 -15.18 1.04
N MET A 44 -10.95 -14.17 1.46
CA MET A 44 -10.38 -12.97 2.07
C MET A 44 -9.97 -13.23 3.52
N THR A 45 -8.82 -12.68 3.93
CA THR A 45 -8.34 -12.69 5.31
C THR A 45 -9.42 -12.17 6.26
N THR A 46 -9.66 -12.88 7.36
CA THR A 46 -10.59 -12.44 8.40
C THR A 46 -9.93 -11.46 9.37
N PRO A 47 -10.69 -10.62 10.10
CA PRO A 47 -10.12 -9.72 11.12
C PRO A 47 -9.27 -10.44 12.18
N LYS A 48 -9.64 -11.68 12.53
CA LYS A 48 -8.90 -12.51 13.50
C LYS A 48 -7.56 -12.97 12.93
N GLU A 49 -7.52 -13.39 11.67
CA GLU A 49 -6.29 -13.78 10.99
C GLU A 49 -5.38 -12.56 10.80
N MET A 50 -5.92 -11.42 10.39
CA MET A 50 -5.16 -10.17 10.27
C MET A 50 -4.47 -9.80 11.58
N LEU A 51 -5.19 -9.86 12.71
CA LEU A 51 -4.63 -9.61 14.02
C LEU A 51 -3.47 -10.56 14.32
N SER A 52 -3.69 -11.86 14.15
CA SER A 52 -2.68 -12.89 14.42
C SER A 52 -1.43 -12.70 13.54
N ASN A 53 -1.62 -12.54 12.24
CA ASN A 53 -0.55 -12.45 11.25
C ASN A 53 0.30 -11.18 11.47
N VAL A 54 -0.35 -10.03 11.68
CA VAL A 54 0.35 -8.75 11.86
C VAL A 54 1.08 -8.72 13.20
N VAL A 55 0.47 -9.17 14.31
CA VAL A 55 1.16 -9.23 15.60
C VAL A 55 2.37 -10.17 15.53
N GLN A 56 2.26 -11.29 14.82
CA GLN A 56 3.40 -12.19 14.60
C GLN A 56 4.51 -11.52 13.79
N ALA A 57 4.18 -10.80 12.72
CA ALA A 57 5.15 -10.03 11.93
C ALA A 57 5.84 -8.94 12.77
N LEU A 58 5.09 -8.21 13.59
CA LEU A 58 5.65 -7.18 14.48
C LEU A 58 6.57 -7.78 15.55
N ARG A 59 6.24 -8.96 16.11
CA ARG A 59 7.14 -9.68 17.02
C ARG A 59 8.44 -10.10 16.34
N TYR A 60 8.37 -10.51 15.08
CA TYR A 60 9.56 -10.79 14.28
C TYR A 60 10.40 -9.53 14.07
N LEU A 61 9.77 -8.40 13.71
CA LEU A 61 10.48 -7.13 13.58
C LEU A 61 11.14 -6.72 14.91
N ASP A 62 10.50 -6.96 16.05
CA ASP A 62 11.02 -6.54 17.35
C ASP A 62 12.28 -7.33 17.74
N SER A 63 12.47 -8.54 17.22
CA SER A 63 13.70 -9.30 17.42
C SER A 63 14.85 -8.87 16.48
N HIS A 64 14.58 -8.12 15.41
CA HIS A 64 15.57 -7.75 14.38
C HIS A 64 15.91 -6.26 14.35
N LEU A 65 14.94 -5.39 14.62
CA LEU A 65 15.12 -3.95 14.53
C LEU A 65 15.91 -3.40 15.72
N PRO A 66 16.91 -2.53 15.48
CA PRO A 66 17.59 -1.78 16.54
C PRO A 66 16.60 -0.89 17.32
N ASN A 67 16.93 -0.64 18.59
CA ASN A 67 16.12 0.23 19.45
C ASN A 67 16.02 1.65 18.87
N GLY A 68 14.84 2.26 18.95
CA GLY A 68 14.55 3.55 18.34
C GLY A 68 14.08 3.46 16.89
N SER A 69 13.71 2.27 16.42
CA SER A 69 13.08 2.10 15.10
C SER A 69 11.60 2.52 15.15
N HIS A 70 10.95 2.62 13.99
CA HIS A 70 9.55 3.01 13.89
C HIS A 70 8.83 2.16 12.84
N VAL A 71 7.62 1.69 13.14
CA VAL A 71 6.79 0.92 12.21
C VAL A 71 5.51 1.68 11.90
N ILE A 72 5.19 1.85 10.62
CA ILE A 72 3.95 2.49 10.16
C ILE A 72 3.09 1.43 9.48
N LEU A 73 1.94 1.12 10.08
CA LEU A 73 0.91 0.27 9.50
C LEU A 73 0.02 1.10 8.57
N THR A 74 -0.09 0.69 7.32
CA THR A 74 -0.96 1.36 6.34
C THR A 74 -2.26 0.56 6.19
N GLY A 75 -3.40 1.23 6.31
CA GLY A 75 -4.71 0.64 6.02
C GLY A 75 -4.82 0.10 4.60
N LEU A 76 -5.80 -0.75 4.36
CA LEU A 76 -6.10 -1.27 3.03
C LEU A 76 -6.80 -0.19 2.18
N VAL A 77 -6.73 -0.35 0.87
CA VAL A 77 -7.37 0.55 -0.09
C VAL A 77 -8.89 0.33 -0.15
N ASP A 78 -9.64 1.38 -0.46
CA ASP A 78 -11.01 1.26 -0.99
C ASP A 78 -10.93 1.14 -2.51
N GLY A 79 -10.88 -0.10 -3.01
CA GLY A 79 -10.64 -0.38 -4.42
C GLY A 79 -11.83 -0.13 -5.36
N ARG A 80 -12.98 0.33 -4.87
CA ARG A 80 -14.10 0.77 -5.73
C ARG A 80 -13.68 1.83 -6.73
N PHE A 81 -12.71 2.66 -6.33
CA PHE A 81 -12.03 3.65 -7.17
C PHE A 81 -11.62 3.10 -8.54
N LEU A 82 -11.21 1.83 -8.63
CA LEU A 82 -10.73 1.21 -9.87
C LEU A 82 -11.86 1.08 -10.89
N TRP A 83 -12.94 0.40 -10.51
CA TRP A 83 -14.10 0.21 -11.39
C TRP A 83 -14.68 1.57 -11.78
N ASP A 84 -14.92 2.45 -10.80
CA ASP A 84 -15.57 3.75 -11.00
C ASP A 84 -14.84 4.64 -12.02
N ASN A 85 -13.52 4.52 -12.13
CA ASN A 85 -12.71 5.36 -13.01
C ASN A 85 -12.24 4.67 -14.30
N LEU A 86 -12.35 3.33 -14.43
CA LEU A 86 -11.82 2.59 -15.57
C LEU A 86 -12.83 1.84 -16.42
N HIS A 87 -13.96 1.38 -15.87
CA HIS A 87 -14.78 0.33 -16.52
C HIS A 87 -15.17 0.64 -17.98
N ASP A 88 -15.49 1.90 -18.30
CA ASP A 88 -15.86 2.37 -19.65
C ASP A 88 -14.68 2.83 -20.51
N ARG A 89 -13.49 2.93 -19.95
CA ARG A 89 -12.30 3.37 -20.68
C ARG A 89 -11.72 2.25 -21.51
N TYR A 90 -11.13 2.59 -22.65
CA TYR A 90 -10.40 1.63 -23.48
C TYR A 90 -9.07 1.23 -22.81
N HIS A 91 -8.88 -0.07 -22.63
CA HIS A 91 -7.61 -0.67 -22.27
C HIS A 91 -6.59 -0.44 -23.43
N PRO A 92 -5.26 -0.35 -23.18
CA PRO A 92 -4.26 -0.14 -24.24
C PRO A 92 -4.43 -1.03 -25.48
N LEU A 93 -4.77 -2.32 -25.29
CA LEU A 93 -5.03 -3.25 -26.41
C LEU A 93 -6.24 -2.87 -27.27
N GLY A 94 -7.20 -2.12 -26.71
CA GLY A 94 -8.41 -1.66 -27.38
C GLY A 94 -8.35 -0.22 -27.87
N GLN A 95 -7.26 0.52 -27.68
CA GLN A 95 -7.21 1.94 -28.02
C GLN A 95 -7.25 2.21 -29.53
N LEU A 96 -6.62 1.33 -30.33
CA LEU A 96 -6.53 1.50 -31.78
C LEU A 96 -7.89 1.37 -32.47
N ASN A 97 -8.63 0.31 -32.14
CA ASN A 97 -9.90 -0.04 -32.77
C ASN A 97 -11.11 0.33 -31.93
N LYS A 98 -10.91 0.79 -30.69
CA LYS A 98 -11.96 1.14 -29.73
C LYS A 98 -12.87 -0.04 -29.39
N ASP A 99 -12.27 -1.21 -29.16
CA ASP A 99 -12.94 -2.50 -29.08
C ASP A 99 -12.67 -3.31 -27.79
N VAL A 100 -11.78 -2.83 -26.91
CA VAL A 100 -11.52 -3.46 -25.59
C VAL A 100 -11.53 -2.41 -24.47
N THR A 101 -12.55 -2.47 -23.61
CA THR A 101 -12.64 -1.68 -22.37
C THR A 101 -12.09 -2.44 -21.17
N TYR A 102 -11.83 -1.76 -20.06
CA TYR A 102 -11.44 -2.43 -18.81
C TYR A 102 -12.55 -3.35 -18.28
N SER A 103 -13.83 -3.02 -18.45
CA SER A 103 -14.92 -3.94 -18.09
C SER A 103 -14.80 -5.28 -18.82
N GLN A 104 -14.41 -5.25 -20.11
CA GLN A 104 -14.20 -6.47 -20.91
C GLN A 104 -12.93 -7.21 -20.47
N LEU A 105 -11.85 -6.49 -20.18
CA LEU A 105 -10.63 -7.08 -19.61
C LEU A 105 -10.93 -7.81 -18.30
N TYR A 106 -11.60 -7.16 -17.35
CA TYR A 106 -11.92 -7.73 -16.05
C TYR A 106 -12.77 -8.98 -16.17
N SER A 107 -13.79 -8.96 -17.02
CA SER A 107 -14.63 -10.13 -17.30
C SER A 107 -13.83 -11.29 -17.91
N PHE A 108 -12.85 -10.98 -18.77
CA PHE A 108 -11.96 -11.98 -19.36
C PHE A 108 -11.03 -12.60 -18.30
N LEU A 109 -10.43 -11.79 -17.42
CA LEU A 109 -9.54 -12.28 -16.36
C LEU A 109 -10.29 -13.12 -15.31
N ASP A 110 -11.48 -12.68 -14.91
CA ASP A 110 -12.36 -13.42 -14.00
C ASP A 110 -12.77 -14.77 -14.61
N CYS A 111 -13.10 -14.81 -15.91
CA CYS A 111 -13.45 -16.05 -16.62
C CYS A 111 -12.29 -17.07 -16.59
N LEU A 112 -11.06 -16.59 -16.71
CA LEU A 112 -9.85 -17.41 -16.63
C LEU A 112 -9.40 -17.71 -15.20
N GLN A 113 -10.03 -17.12 -14.17
CA GLN A 113 -9.63 -17.22 -12.76
C GLN A 113 -8.18 -16.75 -12.52
N VAL A 114 -7.78 -15.69 -13.24
CA VAL A 114 -6.46 -15.05 -13.10
C VAL A 114 -6.58 -13.55 -12.82
N SER A 115 -7.77 -13.11 -12.40
CA SER A 115 -8.00 -11.75 -11.95
C SER A 115 -7.17 -11.47 -10.71
N PRO A 116 -6.41 -10.36 -10.67
CA PRO A 116 -5.62 -10.02 -9.49
C PRO A 116 -6.51 -9.62 -8.31
N CYS A 117 -7.78 -9.23 -8.58
CA CYS A 117 -8.72 -8.89 -7.52
C CYS A 117 -10.18 -9.00 -7.99
N SER A 118 -10.71 -10.22 -8.01
CA SER A 118 -12.09 -10.51 -8.45
C SER A 118 -13.15 -9.74 -7.64
N GLY A 119 -12.84 -9.40 -6.39
CA GLY A 119 -13.72 -8.64 -5.50
C GLY A 119 -13.98 -7.19 -5.96
N TRP A 120 -12.97 -6.50 -6.50
CA TRP A 120 -13.10 -5.10 -6.95
C TRP A 120 -13.19 -4.95 -8.47
N LEU A 121 -12.54 -5.83 -9.23
CA LEU A 121 -12.49 -5.76 -10.69
C LEU A 121 -13.67 -6.50 -11.30
N THR A 122 -14.89 -6.06 -10.98
CA THR A 122 -16.12 -6.76 -11.37
C THR A 122 -17.26 -5.78 -11.59
N PRO A 123 -18.18 -6.02 -12.56
CA PRO A 123 -19.39 -5.22 -12.69
C PRO A 123 -20.35 -5.37 -11.50
N ASN A 124 -20.21 -6.42 -10.68
CA ASN A 124 -21.06 -6.65 -9.53
C ASN A 124 -20.78 -5.66 -8.38
N GLU A 125 -21.58 -4.60 -8.30
CA GLU A 125 -21.45 -3.57 -7.27
C GLU A 125 -21.58 -4.10 -5.84
N THR A 126 -22.47 -5.07 -5.61
CA THR A 126 -22.61 -5.71 -4.29
C THR A 126 -21.30 -6.37 -3.87
N LEU A 127 -20.64 -7.07 -4.79
CA LEU A 127 -19.34 -7.70 -4.52
C LEU A 127 -18.25 -6.66 -4.25
N ARG A 128 -18.20 -5.56 -5.02
CA ARG A 128 -17.26 -4.46 -4.76
C ARG A 128 -17.46 -3.83 -3.39
N ASN A 129 -18.71 -3.66 -2.97
CA ASN A 129 -19.05 -3.10 -1.65
C ASN A 129 -18.65 -4.04 -0.51
N LEU A 130 -18.93 -5.34 -0.62
CA LEU A 130 -18.53 -6.34 0.39
C LEU A 130 -17.00 -6.46 0.52
N THR A 131 -16.28 -6.41 -0.60
CA THR A 131 -14.80 -6.39 -0.62
C THR A 131 -14.27 -5.17 0.12
N SER A 132 -14.85 -4.00 -0.13
CA SER A 132 -14.46 -2.73 0.52
C SER A 132 -14.83 -2.70 1.99
N GLU A 133 -15.95 -3.32 2.38
CA GLU A 133 -16.33 -3.50 3.77
C GLU A 133 -15.30 -4.36 4.51
N ARG A 134 -14.88 -5.49 3.92
CA ARG A 134 -13.79 -6.30 4.50
C ARG A 134 -12.50 -5.49 4.63
N ALA A 135 -12.11 -4.76 3.59
CA ALA A 135 -10.90 -3.92 3.63
C ALA A 135 -10.93 -2.90 4.78
N LEU A 136 -12.09 -2.27 5.03
CA LEU A 136 -12.29 -1.37 6.16
C LEU A 136 -12.20 -2.10 7.50
N GLN A 137 -12.79 -3.29 7.63
CA GLN A 137 -12.68 -4.12 8.83
C GLN A 137 -11.21 -4.46 9.15
N LEU A 138 -10.42 -4.86 8.15
CA LEU A 138 -9.00 -5.17 8.32
C LEU A 138 -8.16 -3.93 8.65
N SER A 139 -8.47 -2.80 8.02
CA SER A 139 -7.84 -1.50 8.33
C SER A 139 -8.09 -1.09 9.79
N ASN A 140 -9.30 -1.32 10.30
CA ASN A 140 -9.61 -1.07 11.71
C ASN A 140 -8.81 -1.98 12.65
N VAL A 141 -8.55 -3.25 12.27
CA VAL A 141 -7.66 -4.13 13.05
C VAL A 141 -6.24 -3.55 13.12
N LEU A 142 -5.68 -3.10 12.00
CA LEU A 142 -4.36 -2.45 11.96
C LEU A 142 -4.30 -1.20 12.85
N LYS A 143 -5.36 -0.38 12.81
CA LYS A 143 -5.49 0.82 13.63
C LYS A 143 -5.54 0.49 15.13
N GLU A 144 -6.25 -0.57 15.50
CA GLU A 144 -6.31 -1.05 16.88
C GLU A 144 -4.95 -1.60 17.35
N ILE A 145 -4.24 -2.37 16.52
CA ILE A 145 -2.89 -2.86 16.83
C ILE A 145 -1.95 -1.69 17.15
N ALA A 146 -1.91 -0.65 16.31
CA ALA A 146 -1.06 0.51 16.55
C ALA A 146 -1.39 1.24 17.88
N ARG A 147 -2.64 1.15 18.33
CA ARG A 147 -3.10 1.76 19.59
C ARG A 147 -2.72 0.90 20.80
N SER A 148 -2.95 -0.41 20.74
CA SER A 148 -2.88 -1.29 21.91
C SER A 148 -1.56 -2.03 22.07
N GLU A 149 -0.91 -2.45 20.99
CA GLU A 149 0.31 -3.25 21.06
C GLU A 149 1.53 -2.36 21.34
N LYS A 150 2.51 -2.93 22.05
CA LYS A 150 3.78 -2.28 22.39
C LYS A 150 4.92 -3.25 22.18
N PHE A 151 6.02 -2.74 21.62
CA PHE A 151 7.23 -3.48 21.30
C PHE A 151 8.42 -2.79 21.94
N ALA A 152 9.49 -3.54 22.20
CA ALA A 152 10.63 -3.00 22.94
C ALA A 152 11.52 -2.08 22.07
N SER A 153 11.59 -2.35 20.77
CA SER A 153 12.59 -1.77 19.87
C SER A 153 12.04 -0.66 18.97
N PHE A 154 10.70 -0.53 18.88
CA PHE A 154 10.06 0.46 18.04
C PHE A 154 8.66 0.88 18.52
N ASP A 155 8.27 2.06 18.09
CA ASP A 155 6.89 2.54 18.15
C ASP A 155 6.09 2.09 16.92
N VAL A 156 4.79 1.93 17.09
CA VAL A 156 3.85 1.57 16.01
C VAL A 156 2.89 2.73 15.75
N PHE A 157 2.78 3.12 14.49
CA PHE A 157 1.87 4.15 14.00
C PHE A 157 0.89 3.55 13.00
N TYR A 158 -0.25 4.21 12.80
CA TYR A 158 -1.24 3.84 11.80
C TYR A 158 -1.59 5.03 10.90
N MET A 159 -1.74 4.78 9.61
CA MET A 159 -2.37 5.70 8.69
C MET A 159 -3.32 4.98 7.72
N ASP A 160 -4.40 5.66 7.35
CA ASP A 160 -5.24 5.21 6.24
C ASP A 160 -4.47 5.30 4.92
N PHE A 161 -4.80 4.44 3.95
CA PHE A 161 -4.21 4.51 2.62
C PHE A 161 -4.62 5.85 1.94
N PRO A 162 -3.67 6.66 1.46
CA PRO A 162 -3.95 8.05 1.07
C PRO A 162 -4.57 8.19 -0.33
N LEU A 163 -5.34 7.22 -0.83
CA LEU A 163 -5.86 7.23 -2.21
C LEU A 163 -6.74 8.45 -2.50
N ARG A 164 -7.65 8.77 -1.58
CA ARG A 164 -8.56 9.91 -1.73
C ARG A 164 -7.77 11.23 -1.82
N GLN A 165 -6.84 11.43 -0.90
CA GLN A 165 -5.98 12.63 -0.89
C GLN A 165 -5.12 12.69 -2.16
N THR A 166 -4.59 11.55 -2.60
CA THR A 166 -3.81 11.44 -3.85
C THR A 166 -4.64 11.87 -5.06
N ALA A 167 -5.88 11.39 -5.18
CA ALA A 167 -6.79 11.79 -6.25
C ALA A 167 -7.19 13.27 -6.18
N GLU A 168 -7.39 13.81 -4.98
CA GLU A 168 -7.67 15.23 -4.77
C GLU A 168 -6.49 16.12 -5.17
N GLU A 169 -5.26 15.78 -4.77
CA GLU A 169 -4.06 16.50 -5.17
C GLU A 169 -3.82 16.43 -6.69
N TRP A 170 -4.02 15.25 -7.29
CA TRP A 170 -3.87 15.11 -8.74
C TRP A 170 -4.87 15.95 -9.53
N ARG A 171 -6.12 16.03 -9.06
CA ARG A 171 -7.13 16.94 -9.65
C ARG A 171 -6.74 18.40 -9.54
N LYS A 172 -6.15 18.84 -8.41
CA LYS A 172 -5.63 20.21 -8.26
C LYS A 172 -4.52 20.53 -9.25
N MET A 173 -3.77 19.52 -9.67
CA MET A 173 -2.73 19.64 -10.71
C MET A 173 -3.30 19.56 -12.15
N GLY A 174 -4.62 19.47 -12.31
CA GLY A 174 -5.28 19.36 -13.62
C GLY A 174 -5.37 17.93 -14.17
N GLY A 175 -5.08 16.93 -13.34
CA GLY A 175 -5.16 15.53 -13.71
C GLY A 175 -6.51 14.89 -13.42
N GLU A 176 -6.70 13.69 -13.97
CA GLU A 176 -7.90 12.87 -13.80
C GLU A 176 -7.59 11.58 -13.02
N PRO A 177 -8.53 11.07 -12.17
CA PRO A 177 -8.25 9.93 -11.31
C PRO A 177 -7.83 8.64 -12.04
N TRP A 178 -8.33 8.40 -13.25
CA TRP A 178 -7.94 7.22 -14.04
C TRP A 178 -6.46 7.20 -14.43
N GLN A 179 -5.79 8.36 -14.43
CA GLN A 179 -4.34 8.46 -14.72
C GLN A 179 -3.48 7.98 -13.55
N LEU A 180 -4.10 7.76 -12.38
CA LEU A 180 -3.42 7.27 -11.18
C LEU A 180 -3.32 5.74 -11.15
N ILE A 181 -3.88 5.04 -12.13
CA ILE A 181 -3.93 3.58 -12.19
C ILE A 181 -3.02 3.10 -13.32
N GLU A 182 -2.29 2.00 -13.09
CA GLU A 182 -1.45 1.36 -14.11
C GLU A 182 -2.31 0.95 -15.32
N PRO A 183 -1.97 1.40 -16.54
CA PRO A 183 -2.85 1.25 -17.68
C PRO A 183 -2.91 -0.18 -18.23
N VAL A 184 -1.94 -1.04 -17.91
CA VAL A 184 -1.92 -2.41 -18.44
C VAL A 184 -2.72 -3.37 -17.56
N ASP A 185 -2.60 -3.28 -16.24
CA ASP A 185 -3.35 -4.16 -15.34
C ASP A 185 -4.69 -3.56 -14.88
N GLY A 186 -4.86 -2.24 -14.95
CA GLY A 186 -6.08 -1.57 -14.48
C GLY A 186 -6.31 -1.69 -12.96
N PHE A 187 -5.25 -2.00 -12.21
CA PHE A 187 -5.35 -2.40 -10.81
C PHE A 187 -4.35 -1.65 -9.93
N HIS A 188 -3.06 -1.70 -10.24
CA HIS A 188 -2.05 -1.12 -9.36
C HIS A 188 -2.02 0.41 -9.42
N PRO A 189 -1.63 1.09 -8.34
CA PRO A 189 -1.30 2.50 -8.40
C PRO A 189 -0.15 2.74 -9.37
N SER A 190 -0.30 3.73 -10.25
CA SER A 190 0.76 4.18 -11.15
C SER A 190 1.94 4.80 -10.40
N GLN A 191 3.06 5.02 -11.10
CA GLN A 191 4.18 5.78 -10.56
C GLN A 191 3.78 7.18 -10.04
N ILE A 192 2.83 7.86 -10.71
CA ILE A 192 2.34 9.17 -10.28
C ILE A 192 1.61 9.06 -8.94
N ALA A 193 0.73 8.06 -8.82
CA ALA A 193 0.00 7.79 -7.59
C ALA A 193 0.95 7.43 -6.43
N ALA A 194 1.97 6.62 -6.71
CA ALA A 194 3.00 6.29 -5.73
C ALA A 194 3.75 7.53 -5.24
N ALA A 195 4.22 8.39 -6.15
CA ALA A 195 4.96 9.61 -5.79
C ALA A 195 4.12 10.59 -4.95
N LEU A 196 2.88 10.86 -5.37
CA LEU A 196 1.97 11.72 -4.62
C LEU A 196 1.59 11.11 -3.27
N GLY A 197 1.30 9.81 -3.23
CA GLY A 197 1.03 9.08 -2.01
C GLY A 197 2.18 9.15 -1.01
N THR A 198 3.43 8.96 -1.46
CA THR A 198 4.63 9.14 -0.63
C THR A 198 4.76 10.57 -0.12
N GLY A 199 4.50 11.58 -0.96
CA GLY A 199 4.48 12.99 -0.53
C GLY A 199 3.47 13.24 0.59
N ILE A 200 2.27 12.69 0.47
CA ILE A 200 1.22 12.79 1.51
C ILE A 200 1.65 12.09 2.80
N THR A 201 2.19 10.87 2.70
CA THR A 201 2.73 10.12 3.84
C THR A 201 3.84 10.89 4.55
N TRP A 202 4.78 11.46 3.79
CA TRP A 202 5.86 12.29 4.32
C TRP A 202 5.33 13.51 5.08
N GLN A 203 4.38 14.25 4.49
CA GLN A 203 3.76 15.40 5.13
C GLN A 203 2.94 15.03 6.36
N LYS A 204 2.36 13.84 6.41
CA LYS A 204 1.70 13.33 7.62
C LYS A 204 2.73 13.04 8.71
N ALA A 205 3.80 12.30 8.39
CA ALA A 205 4.86 11.98 9.33
C ALA A 205 5.53 13.25 9.90
N LEU A 206 5.83 14.24 9.06
CA LEU A 206 6.37 15.53 9.51
C LEU A 206 5.47 16.25 10.52
N ARG A 207 4.15 16.19 10.33
CA ARG A 207 3.18 16.94 11.15
C ARG A 207 2.81 16.20 12.43
N GLU A 208 2.63 14.89 12.35
CA GLU A 208 2.07 14.10 13.45
C GLU A 208 3.14 13.31 14.21
N TRP A 209 4.19 12.87 13.54
CA TRP A 209 5.23 12.01 14.10
C TRP A 209 6.64 12.49 13.71
N PRO A 210 7.00 13.77 13.94
CA PRO A 210 8.28 14.33 13.47
C PRO A 210 9.50 13.56 13.99
N GLN A 211 9.40 12.91 15.16
CA GLN A 211 10.44 12.05 15.70
C GLN A 211 10.80 10.88 14.78
N VAL A 212 9.85 10.40 13.96
CA VAL A 212 10.07 9.28 13.03
C VAL A 212 11.07 9.65 11.94
N LEU A 213 11.10 10.92 11.51
CA LEU A 213 11.96 11.40 10.42
C LEU A 213 13.31 11.93 10.90
N GLY A 214 13.47 12.10 12.22
CA GLY A 214 14.65 12.73 12.80
C GLY A 214 14.71 14.24 12.56
N LYS A 215 15.84 14.85 12.91
CA LYS A 215 16.10 16.28 12.68
C LYS A 215 16.87 16.44 11.38
N GLU A 216 16.70 17.60 10.76
CA GLU A 216 17.59 18.03 9.68
C GLU A 216 19.04 18.06 10.19
N ASN A 217 19.95 17.48 9.41
CA ASN A 217 21.36 17.41 9.77
C ASN A 217 22.03 18.75 9.45
N PRO A 218 22.55 19.50 10.44
CA PRO A 218 23.14 20.82 10.22
C PRO A 218 24.46 20.78 9.41
N PHE A 219 24.98 19.59 9.11
CA PHE A 219 26.19 19.40 8.32
C PHE A 219 25.92 19.00 6.87
N ASN A 220 24.66 19.01 6.41
CA ASN A 220 24.32 18.64 5.02
C ASN A 220 25.16 19.41 3.99
N ASP A 221 25.25 20.74 4.10
CA ASP A 221 26.06 21.57 3.20
C ASP A 221 27.55 21.17 3.19
N GLN A 222 28.08 20.76 4.35
CA GLN A 222 29.48 20.32 4.46
C GLN A 222 29.69 18.94 3.85
N ILE A 223 28.72 18.03 4.03
CA ILE A 223 28.74 16.70 3.42
C ILE A 223 28.73 16.84 1.90
N GLU A 224 27.85 17.67 1.35
CA GLU A 224 27.77 17.92 -0.09
C GLU A 224 29.06 18.57 -0.62
N ALA A 225 29.62 19.56 0.09
CA ALA A 225 30.87 20.22 -0.32
C ALA A 225 32.07 19.26 -0.37
N ILE A 226 32.15 18.29 0.55
CA ILE A 226 33.29 17.37 0.68
C ILE A 226 33.10 16.09 -0.15
N PHE A 227 31.91 15.49 -0.07
CA PHE A 227 31.61 14.17 -0.65
C PHE A 227 30.73 14.23 -1.91
N LYS A 228 30.24 15.41 -2.30
CA LYS A 228 29.44 15.65 -3.52
C LYS A 228 28.19 14.77 -3.56
N ASP A 229 28.07 13.94 -4.60
CA ASP A 229 26.96 13.00 -4.81
C ASP A 229 27.04 11.76 -3.93
N GLN A 230 28.04 11.68 -3.03
CA GLN A 230 28.24 10.59 -2.07
C GLN A 230 28.39 9.21 -2.72
N GLY A 231 28.77 9.17 -4.01
CA GLY A 231 28.93 7.92 -4.77
C GLY A 231 27.71 7.51 -5.62
N GLY A 232 26.62 8.29 -5.63
CA GLY A 232 25.45 8.06 -6.49
C GLY A 232 24.63 6.81 -6.17
N HIS A 233 23.55 6.61 -6.95
CA HIS A 233 22.73 5.38 -7.03
C HIS A 233 22.37 5.12 -8.49
#